data_AF-A0A9K3PKH9-F1
#
_entry.id   AF-A0A9K3PKH9-F1
#
_cell.length_a   1.000
_cell.length_b   1.000
_cell.length_c   1.000
_cell.angle_alpha   90.00
_cell.angle_beta   90.00
_cell.angle_gamma   90.00
#
_symmetry.space_group_name_H-M   'P 1'
#
loop_
_entity.id
_entity.type
_entity.pdbx_description
1 polymer ?
#
loop_
_entity_poly.entity_id
_entity_poly.type
_entity_poly.pdbx_seq_one_letter_code
_entity_poly.pdbx_strand_id
1 'polypeptide(L)'
;MGDSEETSRAALFFDKDHDEECDDEDDDSDEDDLVVFAALNKAMNASANVAALKVDHRTRPRKKRKMFRITRARFERLYVDAISSGNQYYKADNRTNPATKMTIACVQARLLLPLKCLAYGVPSHTFCDYFQMSKTQARECCKKFNLLIPAFYSKEYLRLPTKKDLVAINKLHSAVHKIDDHHLFFGIFPTVGLVL
;
A
#
# COMPACT_ATOMS: atom_id res chain seq x y z
N MET A 1 -2.45 61.85 29.74
CA MET A 1 -3.52 61.04 29.13
C MET A 1 -2.85 60.02 28.23
N GLY A 2 -2.95 58.73 28.53
CA GLY A 2 -2.72 57.66 27.57
C GLY A 2 -1.54 56.76 27.94
N ASP A 3 -1.83 55.81 28.82
CA ASP A 3 -0.88 55.10 29.68
C ASP A 3 -1.42 53.65 29.87
N SER A 4 -0.69 52.51 29.81
CA SER A 4 0.72 52.24 29.45
C SER A 4 0.98 50.72 29.21
N GLU A 5 1.79 50.35 28.20
CA GLU A 5 2.57 49.07 28.12
C GLU A 5 1.82 47.69 28.05
N GLU A 6 2.62 46.60 28.13
CA GLU A 6 2.32 45.15 28.18
C GLU A 6 1.81 44.47 26.88
N THR A 7 2.47 43.54 26.18
CA THR A 7 3.36 42.38 26.47
C THR A 7 2.79 41.24 27.33
N SER A 8 2.62 40.08 26.68
CA SER A 8 2.58 38.72 27.25
C SER A 8 1.34 38.27 28.04
N ARG A 9 0.65 37.25 27.52
CA ARG A 9 0.60 35.92 28.16
C ARG A 9 -0.09 34.84 27.31
N ALA A 10 0.30 33.59 27.54
CA ALA A 10 -0.36 32.42 27.00
C ALA A 10 -1.43 31.87 27.97
N ALA A 11 -2.52 31.38 27.40
CA ALA A 11 -3.46 30.40 27.96
C ALA A 11 -3.95 29.60 26.73
N LEU A 12 -3.86 28.27 26.62
CA LEU A 12 -4.34 27.23 27.54
C LEU A 12 -5.76 27.52 28.03
N PHE A 13 -6.74 27.20 27.19
CA PHE A 13 -8.03 26.71 27.64
C PHE A 13 -8.44 25.53 26.77
N PHE A 14 -8.57 24.37 27.42
CA PHE A 14 -9.32 23.22 26.94
C PHE A 14 -10.83 23.51 27.12
N ASP A 15 -11.68 22.53 26.85
CA ASP A 15 -13.09 22.52 27.23
C ASP A 15 -13.99 23.52 26.48
N LYS A 16 -14.48 23.06 25.34
CA LYS A 16 -15.93 23.10 25.15
C LYS A 16 -16.39 21.77 24.58
N ASP A 17 -16.89 20.92 25.47
CA ASP A 17 -17.50 19.66 25.13
C ASP A 17 -18.62 19.90 24.11
N HIS A 18 -18.57 19.14 23.02
CA HIS A 18 -19.70 18.95 22.14
C HIS A 18 -19.72 17.46 21.84
N ASP A 19 -20.60 16.76 22.55
CA ASP A 19 -20.89 15.37 22.29
C ASP A 19 -21.52 15.29 20.88
N GLU A 20 -20.71 14.91 19.88
CA GLU A 20 -21.25 14.33 18.64
C GLU A 20 -21.44 12.84 18.92
N GLU A 21 -22.68 12.50 19.23
CA GLU A 21 -23.19 11.13 19.32
C GLU A 21 -22.99 10.46 17.95
N CYS A 22 -21.88 9.72 17.83
CA CYS A 22 -21.63 8.85 16.71
C CYS A 22 -22.44 7.58 16.93
N ASP A 23 -23.55 7.46 16.20
CA ASP A 23 -24.26 6.18 16.02
C ASP A 23 -23.34 5.22 15.23
N ASP A 24 -22.35 4.66 15.92
CA ASP A 24 -21.56 3.53 15.46
C ASP A 24 -22.47 2.28 15.53
N GLU A 25 -23.28 2.06 14.48
CA GLU A 25 -23.86 0.73 14.24
C GLU A 25 -22.74 -0.24 13.85
N ASP A 26 -22.23 -0.93 14.87
CA ASP A 26 -21.23 -2.00 14.76
C ASP A 26 -21.80 -3.19 13.95
N ASP A 27 -21.49 -3.23 12.66
CA ASP A 27 -21.77 -4.37 11.76
C ASP A 27 -20.73 -5.49 11.99
N ASP A 28 -20.88 -6.19 13.12
CA ASP A 28 -20.03 -7.26 13.67
C ASP A 28 -19.69 -8.36 12.65
N SER A 29 -18.58 -8.19 11.90
CA SER A 29 -18.13 -9.17 10.90
C SER A 29 -16.61 -9.30 10.69
N ASP A 30 -15.78 -8.66 11.52
CA ASP A 30 -14.30 -8.68 11.39
C ASP A 30 -13.57 -9.71 12.31
N GLU A 31 -14.26 -10.37 13.24
CA GLU A 31 -13.61 -11.26 14.24
C GLU A 31 -13.08 -12.59 13.67
N ASP A 32 -13.70 -13.17 12.64
CA ASP A 32 -13.28 -14.48 12.11
C ASP A 32 -11.93 -14.45 11.37
N ASP A 33 -11.54 -13.31 10.79
CA ASP A 33 -10.29 -13.20 10.03
C ASP A 33 -9.04 -13.12 10.95
N LEU A 34 -9.13 -12.45 12.11
CA LEU A 34 -7.99 -12.34 13.03
C LEU A 34 -7.58 -13.69 13.64
N VAL A 35 -8.56 -14.54 13.93
CA VAL A 35 -8.32 -15.85 14.58
C VAL A 35 -7.49 -16.77 13.68
N VAL A 36 -7.71 -16.74 12.36
CA VAL A 36 -6.95 -17.52 11.38
C VAL A 36 -5.48 -17.09 11.33
N PHE A 37 -5.20 -15.77 11.31
CA PHE A 37 -3.83 -15.25 11.34
C PHE A 37 -3.11 -15.52 12.67
N ALA A 38 -3.83 -15.46 13.81
CA ALA A 38 -3.28 -15.80 15.11
C ALA A 38 -2.92 -17.28 15.23
N ALA A 39 -3.78 -18.18 14.73
CA ALA A 39 -3.55 -19.62 14.72
C ALA A 39 -2.32 -20.00 13.87
N LEU A 40 -2.17 -19.41 12.67
CA LEU A 40 -1.01 -19.60 11.80
C LEU A 40 0.31 -19.16 12.45
N ASN A 41 0.34 -17.99 13.09
CA ASN A 41 1.52 -17.54 13.83
C ASN A 41 1.85 -18.45 15.03
N LYS A 42 0.82 -18.94 15.74
CA LYS A 42 1.00 -19.86 16.87
C LYS A 42 1.59 -21.21 16.42
N ALA A 43 1.12 -21.74 15.29
CA ALA A 43 1.67 -22.96 14.69
C ALA A 43 3.13 -22.80 14.23
N MET A 44 3.48 -21.66 13.61
CA MET A 44 4.88 -21.37 13.23
C MET A 44 5.82 -21.28 14.45
N ASN A 45 5.36 -20.71 15.57
CA ASN A 45 6.19 -20.49 16.75
C ASN A 45 6.34 -21.75 17.63
N ALA A 46 5.41 -22.71 17.55
CA ALA A 46 5.46 -23.95 18.34
C ALA A 46 6.58 -24.93 17.91
N SER A 47 7.13 -24.79 16.70
CA SER A 47 8.21 -25.64 16.18
C SER A 47 9.63 -25.18 16.61
N ALA A 48 9.74 -24.03 17.27
CA ALA A 48 11.02 -23.44 17.67
C ALA A 48 11.57 -24.06 18.97
N ASN A 49 12.06 -25.30 18.88
CA ASN A 49 12.76 -25.97 19.99
C ASN A 49 13.92 -25.11 20.53
N VAL A 50 13.90 -24.84 21.83
CA VAL A 50 14.81 -23.89 22.49
C VAL A 50 16.18 -24.54 22.75
N ALA A 51 17.04 -24.54 21.74
CA ALA A 51 18.47 -24.70 21.93
C ALA A 51 19.09 -23.33 22.26
N ALA A 52 19.60 -23.16 23.48
CA ALA A 52 20.18 -21.91 23.99
C ALA A 52 21.54 -21.58 23.34
N LEU A 53 21.52 -21.24 22.05
CA LEU A 53 22.68 -20.70 21.33
C LEU A 53 22.99 -19.30 21.87
N LYS A 54 24.19 -19.17 22.43
CA LYS A 54 24.75 -17.94 23.00
C LYS A 54 24.97 -16.92 21.87
N VAL A 55 23.93 -16.14 21.54
CA VAL A 55 23.94 -15.25 20.36
C VAL A 55 24.96 -14.14 20.55
N ASP A 56 26.11 -14.30 19.90
CA ASP A 56 27.13 -13.26 19.81
C ASP A 56 26.55 -12.03 19.10
N HIS A 57 26.48 -10.91 19.82
CA HIS A 57 25.66 -9.77 19.44
C HIS A 57 26.35 -8.87 18.39
N ARG A 58 27.64 -9.10 18.12
CA ARG A 58 28.45 -8.31 17.17
C ARG A 58 28.30 -8.72 15.70
N THR A 59 27.76 -9.90 15.42
CA THR A 59 27.64 -10.45 14.05
C THR A 59 26.23 -10.85 13.66
N ARG A 60 25.19 -10.29 14.32
CA ARG A 60 23.81 -10.40 13.81
C ARG A 60 23.77 -9.84 12.39
N PRO A 61 23.48 -10.64 11.33
CA PRO A 61 23.29 -10.08 10.01
C PRO A 61 22.12 -9.09 10.13
N ARG A 62 22.37 -7.80 9.84
CA ARG A 62 21.34 -6.77 9.96
C ARG A 62 20.18 -7.19 9.06
N LYS A 63 19.09 -7.71 9.66
CA LYS A 63 17.85 -8.05 8.94
C LYS A 63 17.52 -6.82 8.11
N LYS A 64 17.69 -6.92 6.79
CA LYS A 64 17.49 -5.78 5.88
C LYS A 64 16.03 -5.38 6.06
N ARG A 65 15.78 -4.27 6.79
CA ARG A 65 14.43 -3.75 7.01
C ARG A 65 13.84 -3.54 5.62
N LYS A 66 12.85 -4.34 5.24
CA LYS A 66 12.14 -4.25 3.96
C LYS A 66 11.25 -3.00 3.99
N MET A 67 11.89 -1.83 3.97
CA MET A 67 11.19 -0.56 3.84
C MET A 67 10.69 -0.46 2.40
N PHE A 68 9.41 -0.15 2.24
CA PHE A 68 8.87 0.22 0.94
C PHE A 68 9.69 1.38 0.34
N ARG A 69 10.14 1.21 -0.89
CA ARG A 69 10.89 2.20 -1.65
C ARG A 69 10.36 2.26 -3.08
N ILE A 70 9.74 3.39 -3.42
CA ILE A 70 9.44 3.78 -4.79
C ILE A 70 10.47 4.83 -5.22
N THR A 71 10.98 4.73 -6.45
CA THR A 71 11.88 5.77 -6.99
C THR A 71 11.06 7.01 -7.36
N ARG A 72 11.64 8.19 -7.15
CA ARG A 72 10.99 9.47 -7.44
C ARG A 72 10.40 9.52 -8.85
N ALA A 73 11.17 9.14 -9.87
CA ALA A 73 10.71 9.12 -11.26
C ALA A 73 9.51 8.18 -11.53
N ARG A 74 9.40 7.04 -10.83
CA ARG A 74 8.22 6.16 -10.95
C ARG A 74 6.99 6.78 -10.30
N PHE A 75 7.16 7.45 -9.16
CA PHE A 75 6.07 8.14 -8.50
C PHE A 75 5.62 9.39 -9.28
N GLU A 76 6.55 10.14 -9.89
CA GLU A 76 6.24 11.27 -10.75
C GLU A 76 5.46 10.84 -12.00
N ARG A 77 5.83 9.72 -12.65
CA ARG A 77 5.04 9.14 -13.74
C ARG A 77 3.61 8.82 -13.29
N LEU A 78 3.45 8.06 -12.20
CA LEU A 78 2.14 7.73 -11.63
C LEU A 78 1.31 8.98 -11.28
N TYR A 79 1.94 10.02 -10.75
CA TYR A 79 1.29 11.28 -10.38
C TYR A 79 0.77 12.04 -11.61
N VAL A 80 1.58 12.13 -12.67
CA VAL A 80 1.18 12.75 -13.95
C VAL A 80 0.06 11.94 -14.62
N ASP A 81 0.20 10.61 -14.68
CA ASP A 81 -0.83 9.72 -15.22
C ASP A 81 -2.17 9.92 -14.44
N ALA A 82 -2.12 9.91 -13.10
CA ALA A 82 -3.30 10.07 -12.24
C ALA A 82 -4.03 11.40 -12.43
N ILE A 83 -3.31 12.53 -12.55
CA ILE A 83 -3.92 13.84 -12.85
C ILE A 83 -4.50 13.85 -14.27
N SER A 84 -3.80 13.23 -15.22
CA SER A 84 -4.21 13.18 -16.64
C SER A 84 -5.43 12.28 -16.89
N SER A 85 -5.81 11.40 -15.96
CA SER A 85 -7.02 10.55 -16.05
C SER A 85 -8.34 11.31 -16.22
N GLY A 86 -8.37 12.61 -15.89
CA GLY A 86 -9.60 13.38 -15.80
C GLY A 86 -10.47 13.06 -14.57
N ASN A 87 -10.11 12.05 -13.76
CA ASN A 87 -10.83 11.66 -12.55
C ASN A 87 -10.85 12.80 -11.53
N GLN A 88 -12.06 13.31 -11.24
CA GLN A 88 -12.26 14.46 -10.35
C GLN A 88 -11.64 14.26 -8.97
N TYR A 89 -11.53 13.02 -8.49
CA TYR A 89 -10.86 12.73 -7.22
C TYR A 89 -9.44 13.33 -7.17
N TYR A 90 -8.63 13.08 -8.19
CA TYR A 90 -7.22 13.49 -8.23
C TYR A 90 -6.98 14.91 -8.78
N LYS A 91 -8.05 15.67 -9.11
CA LYS A 91 -7.93 17.08 -9.51
C LYS A 91 -7.64 17.99 -8.30
N ALA A 92 -6.95 19.10 -8.56
CA ALA A 92 -6.24 19.90 -7.55
C ALA A 92 -7.11 20.81 -6.64
N ASP A 93 -8.43 20.88 -6.89
CA ASP A 93 -9.35 21.84 -6.26
C ASP A 93 -10.25 21.25 -5.18
N ASN A 94 -10.24 19.93 -4.98
CA ASN A 94 -10.81 19.30 -3.78
C ASN A 94 -9.86 19.53 -2.60
N ARG A 95 -9.60 20.79 -2.22
CA ARG A 95 -8.73 21.15 -1.09
C ARG A 95 -9.47 21.16 0.24
N THR A 96 -10.79 21.33 0.20
CA THR A 96 -11.63 21.48 1.39
C THR A 96 -12.92 20.71 1.16
N ASN A 97 -13.32 19.85 2.10
CA ASN A 97 -14.68 19.30 2.07
C ASN A 97 -15.66 20.44 2.42
N PRO A 98 -16.66 20.77 1.56
CA PRO A 98 -17.59 21.87 1.84
C PRO A 98 -18.41 21.65 3.12
N ALA A 99 -18.65 20.39 3.53
CA ALA A 99 -19.39 20.07 4.75
C ALA A 99 -18.55 20.30 6.03
N THR A 100 -17.30 19.83 6.07
CA THR A 100 -16.49 19.82 7.31
C THR A 100 -15.43 20.92 7.38
N LYS A 101 -15.28 21.75 6.33
CA LYS A 101 -14.20 22.75 6.16
C LYS A 101 -12.77 22.20 6.31
N MET A 102 -12.61 20.87 6.41
CA MET A 102 -11.34 20.23 6.71
C MET A 102 -10.52 20.05 5.43
N THR A 103 -9.22 20.31 5.53
CA THR A 103 -8.31 20.23 4.39
C THR A 103 -8.18 18.78 3.92
N ILE A 104 -8.61 18.50 2.70
CA ILE A 104 -8.48 17.16 2.11
C ILE A 104 -7.00 16.92 1.81
N ALA A 105 -6.49 15.75 2.16
CA ALA A 105 -5.07 15.44 2.00
C ALA A 105 -4.63 15.56 0.54
N CYS A 106 -3.37 15.96 0.34
CA CYS A 106 -2.83 16.27 -0.98
C CYS A 106 -2.87 15.04 -1.92
N VAL A 107 -2.94 15.29 -3.23
CA VAL A 107 -2.97 14.23 -4.27
C VAL A 107 -1.82 13.22 -4.10
N GLN A 108 -0.65 13.70 -3.69
CA GLN A 108 0.51 12.85 -3.39
C GLN A 108 0.25 11.88 -2.23
N ALA A 109 -0.33 12.35 -1.11
CA ALA A 109 -0.68 11.50 0.02
C ALA A 109 -1.75 10.45 -0.38
N ARG A 110 -2.73 10.86 -1.19
CA ARG A 110 -3.82 9.99 -1.68
C ARG A 110 -3.33 8.88 -2.64
N LEU A 111 -2.21 9.09 -3.32
CA LEU A 111 -1.51 8.04 -4.08
C LEU A 111 -0.52 7.23 -3.23
N LEU A 112 0.11 7.83 -2.21
CA LEU A 112 1.16 7.20 -1.41
C LEU A 112 0.61 6.32 -0.27
N LEU A 113 -0.58 6.62 0.28
CA LEU A 113 -1.23 5.75 1.28
C LEU A 113 -1.53 4.35 0.71
N PRO A 114 -2.23 4.19 -0.43
CA PRO A 114 -2.50 2.87 -1.01
C PRO A 114 -1.21 2.12 -1.38
N LEU A 115 -0.20 2.81 -1.91
CA LEU A 115 1.12 2.23 -2.19
C LEU A 115 1.79 1.65 -0.92
N LYS A 116 1.71 2.35 0.22
CA LYS A 116 2.21 1.81 1.50
C LYS A 116 1.36 0.63 1.98
N CYS A 117 0.03 0.72 1.90
CA CYS A 117 -0.87 -0.37 2.32
C CYS A 117 -0.55 -1.67 1.56
N LEU A 118 -0.44 -1.60 0.23
CA LEU A 118 -0.08 -2.72 -0.64
C LEU A 118 1.33 -3.26 -0.38
N ALA A 119 2.30 -2.38 -0.09
CA ALA A 119 3.68 -2.80 0.14
C ALA A 119 3.93 -3.47 1.50
N TYR A 120 3.12 -3.16 2.51
CA TYR A 120 3.20 -3.78 3.83
C TYR A 120 2.11 -4.84 4.08
N GLY A 121 1.08 -4.93 3.24
CA GLY A 121 -0.03 -5.86 3.41
C GLY A 121 -0.94 -5.50 4.58
N VAL A 122 -1.17 -4.20 4.82
CA VAL A 122 -1.91 -3.69 6.00
C VAL A 122 -3.15 -2.89 5.59
N PRO A 123 -4.21 -2.87 6.43
CA PRO A 123 -5.43 -2.11 6.15
C PRO A 123 -5.18 -0.60 6.16
N SER A 124 -6.05 0.16 5.49
CA SER A 124 -5.88 1.61 5.27
C SER A 124 -5.89 2.43 6.56
N HIS A 125 -6.53 1.95 7.64
CA HIS A 125 -6.55 2.64 8.92
C HIS A 125 -5.13 2.75 9.54
N THR A 126 -4.26 1.77 9.31
CA THR A 126 -2.88 1.70 9.84
C THR A 126 -2.01 2.92 9.53
N PHE A 127 -2.32 3.64 8.45
CA PHE A 127 -1.57 4.83 8.01
C PHE A 127 -2.38 6.13 8.05
N CYS A 128 -3.59 6.13 8.62
CA CYS A 128 -4.41 7.34 8.75
C CYS A 128 -3.67 8.46 9.47
N ASP A 129 -3.12 8.18 10.66
CA ASP A 129 -2.39 9.15 11.48
C ASP A 129 -1.14 9.69 10.76
N TYR A 130 -0.42 8.81 10.05
CA TYR A 130 0.78 9.19 9.29
C TYR A 130 0.46 10.17 8.15
N PHE A 131 -0.68 10.00 7.48
CA PHE A 131 -1.09 10.85 6.35
C PHE A 131 -2.09 11.95 6.74
N GLN A 132 -2.46 12.04 8.01
CA GLN A 132 -3.46 12.98 8.53
C GLN A 132 -4.80 12.87 7.77
N MET A 133 -5.28 11.63 7.63
CA MET A 133 -6.52 11.27 6.92
C MET A 133 -7.53 10.63 7.88
N SER A 134 -8.83 10.86 7.64
CA SER A 134 -9.88 10.05 8.30
C SER A 134 -9.87 8.61 7.79
N LYS A 135 -10.36 7.66 8.60
CA LYS A 135 -10.56 6.25 8.21
C LYS A 135 -11.33 6.13 6.88
N THR A 136 -12.39 6.94 6.73
CA THR A 136 -13.22 7.02 5.52
C THR A 136 -12.45 7.49 4.29
N GLN A 137 -11.67 8.57 4.41
CA GLN A 137 -10.84 9.09 3.32
C GLN A 137 -9.75 8.09 2.90
N ALA A 138 -9.12 7.40 3.86
CA ALA A 138 -8.11 6.39 3.59
C ALA A 138 -8.70 5.16 2.87
N ARG A 139 -9.90 4.70 3.28
CA ARG A 139 -10.64 3.62 2.58
C ARG A 139 -10.98 4.03 1.15
N GLU A 140 -11.42 5.26 0.93
CA GLU A 140 -11.70 5.78 -0.41
C GLU A 140 -10.43 5.87 -1.27
N CYS A 141 -9.30 6.34 -0.72
CA CYS A 141 -8.01 6.36 -1.43
C CYS A 141 -7.67 4.98 -1.99
N CYS A 142 -7.72 3.93 -1.17
CA CYS A 142 -7.44 2.56 -1.61
C CYS A 142 -8.43 2.08 -2.69
N LYS A 143 -9.73 2.36 -2.54
CA LYS A 143 -10.75 1.98 -3.53
C LYS A 143 -10.51 2.67 -4.89
N LYS A 144 -10.25 3.99 -4.89
CA LYS A 144 -9.97 4.76 -6.13
C LYS A 144 -8.65 4.36 -6.76
N PHE A 145 -7.64 4.00 -5.96
CA PHE A 145 -6.32 3.56 -6.43
C PHE A 145 -6.38 2.18 -7.11
N ASN A 146 -7.10 1.23 -6.51
CA ASN A 146 -7.27 -0.12 -7.07
C ASN A 146 -7.99 -0.13 -8.43
N LEU A 147 -8.86 0.85 -8.70
CA LEU A 147 -9.48 1.04 -10.01
C LEU A 147 -8.55 1.73 -11.03
N LEU A 148 -7.69 2.64 -10.55
CA LEU A 148 -6.82 3.46 -11.39
C LEU A 148 -5.59 2.69 -11.90
N ILE A 149 -4.96 1.86 -11.07
CA ILE A 149 -3.72 1.15 -11.46
C ILE A 149 -3.92 0.19 -12.65
N PRO A 150 -4.96 -0.68 -12.68
CA PRO A 150 -5.22 -1.53 -13.84
C PRO A 150 -5.54 -0.72 -15.10
N ALA A 151 -6.25 0.42 -14.98
CA ALA A 151 -6.62 1.24 -16.13
C ALA A 151 -5.39 1.79 -16.88
N PHE A 152 -4.32 2.16 -16.17
CA PHE A 152 -3.07 2.62 -16.80
C PHE A 152 -2.11 1.48 -17.18
N TYR A 153 -1.90 0.54 -16.26
CA TYR A 153 -0.74 -0.34 -16.30
C TYR A 153 -1.04 -1.78 -16.71
N SER A 154 -2.31 -2.18 -16.86
CA SER A 154 -2.67 -3.52 -17.35
C SER A 154 -2.03 -3.82 -18.71
N LYS A 155 -2.12 -2.89 -19.67
CA LYS A 155 -1.57 -3.07 -21.03
C LYS A 155 -0.04 -3.16 -21.06
N GLU A 156 0.67 -2.51 -20.14
CA GLU A 156 2.13 -2.50 -20.07
C GLU A 156 2.69 -3.69 -19.28
N TYR A 157 2.08 -4.01 -18.13
CA TYR A 157 2.61 -4.97 -17.14
C TYR A 157 1.82 -6.28 -17.00
N LEU A 158 0.53 -6.30 -17.36
CA LEU A 158 -0.33 -7.51 -17.30
C LEU A 158 -0.59 -8.09 -18.70
N ARG A 159 0.23 -7.73 -19.68
CA ARG A 159 0.21 -8.31 -21.03
C ARG A 159 0.64 -9.78 -21.01
N LEU A 160 0.13 -10.58 -21.95
CA LEU A 160 0.65 -11.94 -22.17
C LEU A 160 2.15 -11.91 -22.48
N PRO A 161 2.95 -12.87 -21.97
CA PRO A 161 4.36 -13.00 -22.31
C PRO A 161 4.50 -13.35 -23.80
N THR A 162 5.28 -12.55 -24.51
CA THR A 162 5.65 -12.77 -25.91
C THR A 162 6.78 -13.80 -25.97
N LYS A 163 6.97 -14.47 -27.12
CA LYS A 163 8.09 -15.41 -27.35
C LYS A 163 9.46 -14.85 -26.92
N LYS A 164 9.69 -13.53 -27.11
CA LYS A 164 10.90 -12.84 -26.64
C LYS A 164 11.04 -12.82 -25.11
N ASP A 165 9.95 -12.62 -24.38
CA ASP A 165 9.94 -12.64 -22.92
C ASP A 165 10.22 -14.06 -22.40
N LEU A 166 9.65 -15.09 -23.04
CA LEU A 166 9.89 -16.49 -22.67
C LEU A 166 11.37 -16.88 -22.81
N VAL A 167 12.03 -16.46 -23.90
CA VAL A 167 13.48 -16.65 -24.08
C VAL A 167 14.28 -15.88 -23.02
N ALA A 168 13.88 -14.65 -22.68
CA ALA A 168 14.54 -13.86 -21.64
C ALA A 168 14.37 -14.47 -20.24
N ILE A 169 13.16 -14.97 -19.91
CA ILE A 169 12.86 -15.66 -18.65
C ILE A 169 13.68 -16.95 -18.54
N ASN A 170 13.71 -17.78 -19.59
CA ASN A 170 14.53 -19.00 -19.62
C ASN A 170 16.04 -18.70 -19.46
N LYS A 171 16.55 -17.66 -20.16
CA LYS A 171 17.94 -17.21 -20.00
C LYS A 171 18.26 -16.72 -18.57
N LEU A 172 17.32 -16.08 -17.89
CA LEU A 172 17.48 -15.66 -16.49
C LEU A 172 17.38 -16.86 -15.53
N HIS A 173 16.46 -17.81 -15.81
CA HIS A 173 16.26 -19.02 -15.03
C HIS A 173 17.52 -19.90 -15.05
N SER A 174 18.04 -20.24 -16.23
CA SER A 174 19.29 -21.00 -16.39
C SER A 174 20.49 -20.29 -15.77
N ALA A 175 20.60 -18.96 -15.90
CA ALA A 175 21.69 -18.20 -15.26
C ALA A 175 21.66 -18.20 -13.72
N VAL A 176 20.47 -18.21 -13.11
CA VAL A 176 20.31 -18.20 -11.64
C VAL A 176 20.33 -19.60 -11.04
N HIS A 177 19.62 -20.54 -11.66
CA HIS A 177 19.41 -21.89 -11.13
C HIS A 177 20.39 -22.93 -11.69
N LYS A 178 21.11 -22.63 -12.77
CA LYS A 178 22.04 -23.54 -13.47
C LYS A 178 21.38 -24.85 -13.92
N ILE A 179 20.11 -24.74 -14.33
CA ILE A 179 19.35 -25.81 -14.95
C ILE A 179 19.23 -25.45 -16.43
N ASP A 180 19.74 -26.32 -17.29
CA ASP A 180 19.67 -26.12 -18.74
C ASP A 180 18.35 -26.69 -19.26
N ASP A 181 17.39 -25.80 -19.57
CA ASP A 181 16.00 -26.11 -19.91
C ASP A 181 15.82 -26.73 -21.33
N HIS A 182 16.76 -27.57 -21.79
CA HIS A 182 16.78 -28.17 -23.13
C HIS A 182 15.64 -29.16 -23.43
N HIS A 183 14.77 -29.48 -22.46
CA HIS A 183 13.82 -30.59 -22.58
C HIS A 183 12.33 -30.26 -22.39
N LEU A 184 11.94 -29.03 -22.02
CA LEU A 184 10.54 -28.75 -21.60
C LEU A 184 9.64 -28.03 -22.61
N PHE A 185 10.12 -27.66 -23.81
CA PHE A 185 9.35 -26.79 -24.72
C PHE A 185 8.58 -27.49 -25.86
N PHE A 186 8.53 -28.83 -25.92
CA PHE A 186 7.89 -29.57 -27.02
C PHE A 186 6.50 -30.17 -26.71
N GLY A 187 5.93 -29.94 -25.51
CA GLY A 187 4.86 -30.81 -24.99
C GLY A 187 3.52 -30.18 -24.55
N ILE A 188 3.33 -28.85 -24.50
CA ILE A 188 2.16 -28.24 -23.81
C ILE A 188 1.36 -27.25 -24.68
N PHE A 189 1.35 -27.45 -25.99
CA PHE A 189 0.30 -26.90 -26.86
C PHE A 189 -0.12 -27.98 -27.86
N PRO A 190 -1.25 -28.67 -27.65
CA PRO A 190 -1.78 -29.56 -28.67
C PRO A 190 -2.16 -28.71 -29.88
N THR A 191 -1.58 -29.04 -31.03
CA THR A 191 -1.98 -28.48 -32.31
C THR A 191 -3.40 -28.93 -32.63
N VAL A 192 -4.40 -28.11 -32.30
CA VAL A 192 -5.72 -28.20 -32.91
C VAL A 192 -5.62 -27.77 -34.37
N GLY A 193 -5.17 -28.70 -35.20
CA GLY A 193 -5.26 -28.60 -36.65
C GLY A 193 -6.73 -28.70 -37.05
N LEU A 194 -7.38 -27.56 -37.25
CA LEU A 194 -8.67 -27.51 -37.92
C LEU A 194 -8.42 -27.49 -39.44
N VAL A 195 -8.40 -28.68 -40.03
CA VAL A 195 -8.49 -28.86 -41.49
C VAL A 195 -9.63 -29.83 -41.77
N LEU A 196 -10.80 -29.26 -42.06
CA LEU A 196 -11.88 -29.82 -42.88
C LEU A 196 -12.81 -28.66 -43.25
#